data_AF-A0A968EYP9-F1
#
_entry.id   AF-A0A968EYP9-F1
#
_cell.length_a   1.000
_cell.length_b   1.000
_cell.length_c   1.000
_cell.angle_alpha   90.00
_cell.angle_beta   90.00
_cell.angle_gamma   90.00
#
_symmetry.space_group_name_H-M   'P 1'
#
loop_
_entity.id
_entity.type
_entity.pdbx_description
1 polymer ?
#
loop_
_entity_poly.entity_id
_entity_poly.type
_entity_poly.pdbx_seq_one_letter_code
_entity_poly.pdbx_strand_id
1 'polypeptide(L)'
;MLKKLKEYFSKESLLSQSYDETEKTLNICSEMFDETVRSLRYSDTADLKIDIYEKDKQINKYQQEIRRKMMTHLAVSPRKEIHNALVLISIVIDVERIGDYAKNI
;
A
#
# COMPACT_ATOMS: atom_id res chain seq x y z
N MET A 1 -33.61 5.09 3.21
CA MET A 1 -32.44 5.18 4.10
C MET A 1 -31.28 4.30 3.64
N LEU A 2 -31.46 2.98 3.46
CA LEU A 2 -30.39 2.05 3.04
C LEU A 2 -29.75 2.37 1.68
N LYS A 3 -30.50 2.89 0.69
CA LYS A 3 -29.94 3.33 -0.59
C LYS A 3 -29.00 4.53 -0.46
N LYS A 4 -29.37 5.53 0.36
CA LYS A 4 -28.51 6.69 0.66
C LYS A 4 -27.27 6.29 1.47
N LEU A 5 -27.40 5.33 2.38
CA LEU A 5 -26.27 4.70 3.09
C LEU A 5 -25.33 3.98 2.12
N LYS A 6 -25.87 3.17 1.19
CA LYS A 6 -25.10 2.50 0.13
C LYS A 6 -24.41 3.49 -0.81
N GLU A 7 -25.06 4.61 -1.11
CA GLU A 7 -24.52 5.74 -1.87
C GLU A 7 -23.38 6.45 -1.11
N TYR A 8 -23.53 6.64 0.20
CA TYR A 8 -22.49 7.22 1.07
C TYR A 8 -21.28 6.28 1.20
N PHE A 9 -21.52 4.97 1.33
CA PHE A 9 -20.49 3.93 1.30
C PHE A 9 -19.84 3.75 -0.08
N SER A 10 -20.51 4.19 -1.17
CA SER A 10 -19.92 4.20 -2.51
C SER A 10 -19.21 5.51 -2.87
N LYS A 11 -19.33 6.56 -2.04
CA LYS A 11 -18.78 7.89 -2.32
C LYS A 11 -17.29 8.02 -2.01
N GLU A 12 -16.74 7.15 -1.18
CA GLU A 12 -15.35 6.72 -1.35
C GLU A 12 -15.42 5.33 -1.98
N SER A 13 -15.19 5.21 -3.29
CA SER A 13 -15.13 3.88 -3.88
C SER A 13 -14.03 3.09 -3.16
N LEU A 14 -14.22 1.78 -2.95
CA LEU A 14 -13.17 0.91 -2.42
C LEU A 14 -11.84 1.10 -3.19
N LEU A 15 -11.96 1.46 -4.47
CA LEU A 15 -10.86 1.86 -5.33
C LEU A 15 -10.16 3.14 -4.85
N SER A 16 -10.91 4.21 -4.55
CA SER A 16 -10.37 5.45 -3.96
C SER A 16 -9.63 5.19 -2.65
N GLN A 17 -10.22 4.44 -1.73
CA GLN A 17 -9.57 4.11 -0.46
C GLN A 17 -8.27 3.33 -0.65
N SER A 18 -8.26 2.40 -1.61
CA SER A 18 -7.06 1.64 -1.93
C SER A 18 -5.99 2.49 -2.63
N TYR A 19 -6.37 3.53 -3.37
CA TYR A 19 -5.41 4.52 -3.87
C TYR A 19 -4.74 5.27 -2.71
N ASP A 20 -5.51 5.80 -1.76
CA ASP A 20 -4.97 6.51 -0.60
C ASP A 20 -4.07 5.61 0.26
N GLU A 21 -4.45 4.34 0.41
CA GLU A 21 -3.62 3.36 1.12
C GLU A 21 -2.33 3.04 0.37
N THR A 22 -2.38 2.97 -0.97
CA THR A 22 -1.20 2.76 -1.81
C THR A 22 -0.23 3.94 -1.74
N GLU A 23 -0.75 5.17 -1.72
CA GLU A 23 0.06 6.37 -1.52
C GLU A 23 0.74 6.35 -0.14
N LYS A 24 0.01 5.96 0.91
CA LYS A 24 0.58 5.81 2.26
C LYS A 24 1.70 4.77 2.29
N THR A 25 1.54 3.61 1.67
CA THR A 25 2.60 2.60 1.62
C THR A 25 3.80 3.05 0.79
N LEU A 26 3.60 3.78 -0.30
CA LEU A 26 4.70 4.39 -1.06
C LEU A 26 5.52 5.36 -0.21
N ASN A 27 4.85 6.20 0.59
CA ASN A 27 5.54 7.13 1.50
C ASN A 27 6.35 6.37 2.58
N ILE A 28 5.81 5.27 3.10
CA ILE A 28 6.54 4.40 4.03
C ILE A 28 7.75 3.76 3.35
N CYS A 29 7.62 3.26 2.13
CA CYS A 29 8.74 2.71 1.37
C CYS A 29 9.83 3.76 1.11
N SER A 30 9.45 5.02 0.82
CA SER A 30 10.40 6.13 0.67
C SER A 30 11.15 6.41 1.98
N GLU A 31 10.44 6.47 3.11
CA GLU A 31 11.04 6.64 4.44
C GLU A 31 12.04 5.52 4.74
N MET A 32 11.68 4.27 4.42
CA MET A 32 12.56 3.11 4.58
C MET A 32 13.81 3.24 3.70
N PHE A 33 13.65 3.57 2.42
CA PHE A 33 14.76 3.73 1.49
C PHE A 33 15.72 4.86 1.90
N ASP A 34 15.19 6.01 2.27
CA ASP A 34 16.00 7.16 2.69
C ASP A 34 16.80 6.83 3.95
N GLU A 35 16.20 6.12 4.89
CA GLU A 35 16.85 5.74 6.14
C GLU A 35 17.91 4.66 5.96
N THR A 36 17.68 3.67 5.08
CA THR A 36 18.71 2.67 4.76
C THR A 36 19.86 3.24 3.96
N VAL A 37 19.59 4.11 2.98
CA VAL A 37 20.66 4.85 2.27
C VAL A 37 21.45 5.71 3.25
N ARG A 38 20.79 6.38 4.20
CA ARG A 38 21.46 7.16 5.24
C ARG A 38 22.39 6.31 6.08
N SER A 39 21.91 5.17 6.57
CA SER A 39 22.70 4.23 7.37
C SER A 39 23.89 3.68 6.56
N LEU A 40 23.69 3.29 5.31
CA LEU A 40 24.73 2.69 4.47
C LEU A 40 25.81 3.68 3.99
N ARG A 41 25.43 4.93 3.67
CA ARG A 41 26.33 5.89 2.98
C ARG A 41 26.83 7.02 3.87
N TYR A 42 26.10 7.37 4.92
CA TYR A 42 26.34 8.59 5.70
C TYR A 42 26.46 8.32 7.21
N SER A 43 26.66 7.06 7.60
CA SER A 43 26.85 6.64 8.99
C SER A 43 28.03 5.65 9.07
N ASP A 44 28.79 5.74 10.15
CA ASP A 44 29.83 4.75 10.48
C ASP A 44 29.25 3.52 11.21
N THR A 45 27.96 3.58 11.58
CA THR A 45 27.20 2.49 12.19
C THR A 45 26.01 2.08 11.33
N ALA A 46 25.56 0.83 11.46
CA ALA A 46 24.39 0.29 10.77
C ALA A 46 23.05 0.67 11.46
N ASP A 47 23.05 1.66 12.35
CA ASP A 47 21.87 2.01 13.13
C ASP A 47 20.82 2.72 12.27
N LEU A 48 19.57 2.25 12.39
CA LEU A 48 18.40 2.84 11.76
C LEU A 48 17.62 3.65 12.80
N LYS A 49 17.13 4.83 12.40
CA LYS A 49 16.27 5.72 13.19
C LYS A 49 14.81 5.26 13.23
N ILE A 50 14.45 4.31 12.38
CA ILE A 50 13.12 3.72 12.27
C ILE A 50 13.20 2.22 12.54
N ASP A 51 12.10 1.66 13.03
CA ASP A 51 11.94 0.21 13.05
C ASP A 51 11.53 -0.28 11.66
N ILE A 52 12.52 -0.67 10.86
CA ILE A 52 12.32 -1.08 9.47
C ILE A 52 11.48 -2.36 9.35
N TYR A 53 11.57 -3.26 10.34
CA TYR A 53 10.79 -4.50 10.35
C TYR A 53 9.32 -4.25 10.65
N GLU A 54 9.01 -3.31 11.56
CA GLU A 54 7.63 -2.93 11.82
C GLU A 54 7.01 -2.17 10.62
N LYS A 55 7.78 -1.33 9.93
CA LYS A 55 7.32 -0.67 8.69
C LYS A 55 7.05 -1.67 7.56
N ASP A 56 7.92 -2.67 7.37
CA ASP A 56 7.71 -3.77 6.41
C ASP A 56 6.44 -4.57 6.73
N LYS A 57 6.20 -4.93 8.00
CA LYS A 57 4.95 -5.57 8.43
C LYS A 57 3.74 -4.68 8.15
N GLN A 58 3.85 -3.38 8.34
CA GLN A 58 2.78 -2.42 8.04
C GLN A 58 2.45 -2.41 6.53
N ILE A 59 3.47 -2.36 5.66
CA ILE A 59 3.28 -2.43 4.19
C ILE A 59 2.60 -3.74 3.80
N ASN A 60 3.07 -4.87 4.34
CA ASN A 60 2.49 -6.19 4.10
C ASN A 60 1.00 -6.24 4.47
N LYS A 61 0.62 -5.64 5.60
CA LYS A 61 -0.78 -5.56 6.02
C LYS A 61 -1.62 -4.74 5.05
N TYR A 62 -1.13 -3.56 4.63
CA TYR A 62 -1.83 -2.73 3.64
C TYR A 62 -2.01 -3.45 2.31
N GLN A 63 -0.98 -4.17 1.83
CA GLN A 63 -1.07 -4.95 0.61
C GLN A 63 -2.19 -6.01 0.68
N GLN A 64 -2.31 -6.72 1.80
CA GLN A 64 -3.38 -7.70 2.00
C GLN A 64 -4.75 -7.03 2.05
N GLU A 65 -4.86 -5.89 2.73
CA GLU A 65 -6.12 -5.13 2.84
C GLU A 65 -6.58 -4.59 1.48
N ILE A 66 -5.68 -3.99 0.70
CA ILE A 66 -5.95 -3.48 -0.66
C ILE A 66 -6.40 -4.62 -1.57
N ARG A 67 -5.70 -5.76 -1.57
CA ARG A 67 -6.08 -6.92 -2.39
C ARG A 67 -7.48 -7.43 -2.04
N ARG A 68 -7.82 -7.49 -0.74
CA ARG A 68 -9.16 -7.89 -0.28
C ARG A 68 -10.23 -6.90 -0.74
N LYS A 69 -9.97 -5.59 -0.63
CA LYS A 69 -10.88 -4.54 -1.11
C LYS A 69 -11.11 -4.63 -2.61
N MET A 70 -10.04 -4.82 -3.39
CA MET A 70 -10.13 -4.95 -4.85
C MET A 70 -10.90 -6.20 -5.28
N MET A 71 -10.67 -7.34 -4.62
CA MET A 71 -11.46 -8.55 -4.88
C MET A 71 -12.95 -8.35 -4.57
N THR A 72 -13.26 -7.66 -3.46
CA THR A 72 -14.63 -7.33 -3.07
C THR A 72 -15.28 -6.39 -4.09
N HIS A 73 -14.53 -5.36 -4.53
CA HIS A 73 -14.99 -4.41 -5.54
C HIS A 73 -15.32 -5.11 -6.87
N LEU A 74 -14.42 -5.97 -7.35
CA LEU A 74 -14.61 -6.76 -8.57
C LEU A 74 -15.80 -7.73 -8.48
N ALA A 75 -16.00 -8.37 -7.32
CA ALA A 75 -17.11 -9.30 -7.11
C ALA A 75 -18.48 -8.59 -7.14
N VAL A 76 -18.55 -7.35 -6.67
CA VAL A 76 -19.81 -6.58 -6.58
C VAL A 76 -20.14 -5.86 -7.90
N SER A 77 -19.14 -5.39 -8.66
CA SER A 77 -19.39 -4.70 -9.94
C SER A 77 -18.26 -4.89 -10.98
N PRO A 78 -18.20 -6.06 -11.64
CA PRO A 78 -17.03 -6.44 -12.46
C PRO A 78 -16.85 -5.65 -13.76
N ARG A 79 -17.84 -4.89 -14.25
CA ARG A 79 -17.81 -4.40 -15.66
C ARG A 79 -17.23 -3.01 -15.87
N LYS A 80 -17.23 -2.12 -14.88
CA LYS A 80 -16.80 -0.71 -15.09
C LYS A 80 -15.36 -0.42 -14.67
N GLU A 81 -14.81 -1.15 -13.70
CA GLU A 81 -13.56 -0.76 -13.03
C GLU A 81 -12.54 -1.92 -12.95
N ILE A 82 -12.74 -2.99 -13.72
CA ILE A 82 -11.88 -4.18 -13.68
C ILE A 82 -10.43 -3.87 -14.02
N HIS A 83 -10.20 -3.03 -15.02
CA HIS A 83 -8.85 -2.65 -15.43
C HIS A 83 -8.12 -1.92 -14.30
N ASN A 84 -8.74 -0.91 -13.71
CA ASN A 84 -8.14 -0.11 -12.64
C ASN A 84 -7.85 -0.95 -11.39
N ALA A 85 -8.78 -1.83 -11.02
CA ALA A 85 -8.59 -2.72 -9.87
C ALA A 85 -7.44 -3.71 -10.08
N LEU A 86 -7.30 -4.29 -11.29
CA LEU A 86 -6.20 -5.20 -11.61
C LEU A 86 -4.85 -4.47 -11.62
N VAL A 87 -4.79 -3.28 -12.22
CA VAL A 87 -3.59 -2.44 -12.22
C VAL A 87 -3.18 -2.09 -10.79
N LEU A 88 -4.13 -1.69 -9.93
CA LEU A 88 -3.83 -1.35 -8.54
C LEU A 88 -3.33 -2.55 -7.73
N ILE A 89 -3.86 -3.76 -7.99
CA ILE A 89 -3.34 -5.00 -7.38
C ILE A 89 -1.88 -5.24 -7.80
N SER A 90 -1.52 -5.02 -9.07
CA SER A 90 -0.13 -5.15 -9.51
C SER A 90 0.77 -4.12 -8.85
N ILE A 91 0.35 -2.85 -8.81
CA ILE A 91 1.11 -1.76 -8.20
C ILE A 91 1.39 -2.05 -6.72
N VAL A 92 0.39 -2.45 -5.93
CA VAL A 92 0.61 -2.69 -4.49
C VAL A 92 1.58 -3.84 -4.21
N ILE A 93 1.69 -4.82 -5.11
CA ILE A 93 2.71 -5.87 -5.01
C ILE A 93 4.10 -5.29 -5.27
N ASP A 94 4.25 -4.44 -6.28
CA ASP A 94 5.53 -3.80 -6.57
C ASP A 94 5.96 -2.83 -5.46
N VAL A 95 5.00 -2.11 -4.84
CA VAL A 95 5.26 -1.27 -3.66
C VAL A 95 5.77 -2.08 -2.48
N GLU A 96 5.16 -3.25 -2.21
CA GLU A 96 5.63 -4.15 -1.15
C GLU A 96 7.06 -4.64 -1.40
N ARG A 97 7.38 -5.01 -2.63
CA ARG A 97 8.74 -5.40 -3.02
C ARG A 97 9.76 -4.29 -2.82
N ILE A 98 9.40 -3.02 -3.07
CA ILE A 98 10.30 -1.89 -2.78
C ILE A 98 10.62 -1.84 -1.29
N GLY A 99 9.62 -2.04 -0.43
CA GLY A 99 9.82 -2.13 1.03
C GLY A 99 10.73 -3.30 1.43
N ASP A 100 10.49 -4.49 0.85
CA ASP A 100 11.32 -5.67 1.11
C ASP A 100 12.77 -5.48 0.66
N TYR A 101 13.00 -4.87 -0.51
CA TYR A 101 14.34 -4.51 -0.97
C TYR A 101 15.01 -3.48 -0.06
N ALA A 102 14.27 -2.45 0.37
CA ALA A 102 14.81 -1.46 1.30
C ALA A 102 15.24 -2.11 2.63
N LYS A 103 14.42 -3.01 3.19
CA LYS A 103 14.75 -3.77 4.41
C LYS A 103 16.00 -4.65 4.28
N ASN A 104 16.27 -5.17 3.08
CA ASN A 104 17.38 -6.08 2.84
C ASN A 104 18.72 -5.38 2.52
N ILE A 105 18.73 -4.05 2.38
CA ILE A 105 19.94 -3.21 2.24
C ILE A 105 20.56 -2.96 3.60
#